data_AF-A0A833DJR3-F1
#
_entry.id   AF-A0A833DJR3-F1
#
_cell.length_a   1.000
_cell.length_b   1.000
_cell.length_c   1.000
_cell.angle_alpha   90.00
_cell.angle_beta   90.00
_cell.angle_gamma   90.00
#
_symmetry.space_group_name_H-M   'P 1'
#
loop_
_entity.id
_entity.type
_entity.pdbx_description
1 polymer ?
#
loop_
_entity_poly.entity_id
_entity_poly.type
_entity_poly.pdbx_seq_one_letter_code
_entity_poly.pdbx_strand_id
1 'polypeptide(L)'
;MVSTIIIPLAIVAIAGISGYLVYRFLLYDYFCKKSVNETLRKYNIKKTQFQIIKEYHEIKGKRISEKEISQLEKRYRQHEPEQFLIMYDAI
;
A
#
# COMPACT_ATOMS: atom_id res chain seq x y z
N MET A 1 9.15 43.92 14.66
CA MET A 1 7.78 43.41 14.79
C MET A 1 7.44 42.37 13.71
N VAL A 2 7.73 42.63 12.43
CA VAL A 2 7.44 41.70 11.31
C VAL A 2 8.17 40.36 11.42
N SER A 3 9.47 40.36 11.75
CA SER A 3 10.27 39.13 11.88
C SER A 3 9.77 38.17 12.97
N THR A 4 9.23 38.71 14.06
CA THR A 4 8.67 37.93 15.19
C THR A 4 7.43 37.12 14.80
N ILE A 5 6.72 37.52 13.74
CA ILE A 5 5.52 36.84 13.24
C ILE A 5 5.88 35.88 12.10
N ILE A 6 6.84 36.25 11.24
CA ILE A 6 7.21 35.45 10.05
C ILE A 6 7.92 34.14 10.45
N ILE A 7 8.84 34.19 11.42
CA ILE A 7 9.61 33.01 11.84
C ILE A 7 8.69 31.86 12.32
N PRO A 8 7.75 32.07 13.27
CA PRO A 8 6.86 31.00 13.70
C PRO A 8 5.91 30.52 12.59
N LEU A 9 5.45 31.42 11.72
CA LEU A 9 4.62 31.04 10.57
C LEU A 9 5.38 30.10 9.60
N ALA A 10 6.65 30.39 9.33
CA ALA A 10 7.50 29.57 8.49
C ALA A 10 7.73 28.18 9.11
N ILE A 11 7.94 28.09 10.43
CA ILE A 11 8.10 26.81 11.12
C ILE A 11 6.83 25.96 11.02
N VAL A 12 5.65 26.56 11.24
CA VAL A 12 4.36 25.84 11.12
C VAL A 12 4.14 25.36 9.68
N ALA A 13 4.45 26.20 8.68
CA ALA A 13 4.34 25.82 7.28
C ALA A 13 5.25 24.62 6.93
N ILE A 14 6.51 24.65 7.36
CA ILE A 14 7.47 23.56 7.13
C ILE A 14 7.02 22.28 7.85
N ALA A 15 6.54 22.39 9.10
CA ALA A 15 6.04 21.26 9.87
C ALA A 15 4.77 20.64 9.24
N GLY A 16 3.87 21.47 8.71
CA GLY A 16 2.67 21.00 8.01
C GLY A 16 3.01 20.26 6.72
N ILE A 17 3.92 20.81 5.90
CA ILE A 17 4.36 20.17 4.65
C ILE A 17 5.11 18.87 4.95
N SER A 18 6.04 18.88 5.92
CA SER A 18 6.80 17.68 6.28
C SER A 18 5.90 16.59 6.86
N GLY A 19 4.94 16.95 7.71
CA GLY A 19 3.94 16.03 8.25
C GLY A 19 3.08 15.41 7.15
N TYR A 20 2.61 16.21 6.19
CA TYR A 20 1.84 15.73 5.05
C TYR A 20 2.65 14.77 4.15
N LEU A 21 3.91 15.10 3.89
CA LEU A 21 4.81 14.24 3.11
C LEU A 21 5.03 12.90 3.82
N VAL A 22 5.32 12.90 5.11
CA VAL A 22 5.49 11.67 5.91
C VAL A 22 4.22 10.82 5.87
N TYR A 23 3.04 11.45 6.05
CA TYR A 23 1.77 10.75 5.97
C TYR A 23 1.56 10.11 4.59
N ARG A 24 1.76 10.86 3.52
CA ARG A 24 1.52 10.40 2.15
C ARG A 24 2.49 9.32 1.70
N PHE A 25 3.77 9.40 2.09
CA PHE A 25 4.79 8.46 1.61
C PHE A 25 4.96 7.21 2.48
N LEU A 26 4.82 7.33 3.81
CA LEU A 26 5.09 6.21 4.72
C LEU A 26 3.81 5.64 5.32
N LEU A 27 2.96 6.49 5.90
CA LEU A 27 1.77 6.00 6.60
C LEU A 27 0.75 5.44 5.64
N TYR A 28 0.52 6.09 4.50
CA TYR A 28 -0.44 5.62 3.49
C TYR A 28 -0.15 4.18 3.02
N ASP A 29 1.09 3.91 2.58
CA ASP A 29 1.50 2.56 2.15
C ASP A 29 1.38 1.54 3.29
N TYR A 30 1.73 1.94 4.52
CA TYR A 30 1.62 1.08 5.70
C TYR A 30 0.16 0.73 6.03
N PHE A 31 -0.75 1.71 5.99
CA PHE A 31 -2.17 1.49 6.25
C PHE A 31 -2.81 0.59 5.19
N CYS A 32 -2.49 0.79 3.90
CA CYS A 32 -2.96 -0.10 2.84
C CYS A 32 -2.48 -1.54 3.05
N LYS A 33 -1.19 -1.74 3.37
CA LYS A 33 -0.64 -3.08 3.65
C LYS A 33 -1.33 -3.74 4.85
N LYS A 34 -1.51 -2.98 5.94
CA LYS A 34 -2.17 -3.46 7.16
C LYS A 34 -3.62 -3.84 6.89
N SER A 35 -4.37 -2.97 6.20
CA SER A 35 -5.78 -3.20 5.86
C SER A 35 -5.96 -4.49 5.04
N VAL A 36 -5.22 -4.67 3.96
CA VAL A 36 -5.35 -5.89 3.14
C VAL A 36 -4.92 -7.13 3.94
N ASN A 37 -3.88 -7.05 4.76
CA ASN A 37 -3.46 -8.17 5.59
C ASN A 37 -4.49 -8.54 6.67
N GLU A 38 -5.15 -7.55 7.26
CA GLU A 38 -6.26 -7.77 8.19
C GLU A 38 -7.46 -8.41 7.48
N THR A 39 -7.78 -7.98 6.26
CA THR A 39 -8.81 -8.59 5.43
C THR A 39 -8.49 -10.07 5.12
N LEU A 40 -7.27 -10.36 4.66
CA LEU A 40 -6.85 -11.76 4.41
C LEU A 40 -6.94 -12.61 5.68
N ARG A 41 -6.51 -12.07 6.83
CA ARG A 41 -6.63 -12.74 8.13
C ARG A 41 -8.08 -12.98 8.53
N LYS A 42 -8.99 -12.03 8.26
CA LYS A 42 -10.43 -12.16 8.53
C LYS A 42 -11.05 -13.33 7.76
N TYR A 43 -10.59 -13.57 6.52
CA TYR A 43 -11.00 -14.70 5.71
C TYR A 43 -10.19 -16.00 5.98
N ASN A 44 -9.37 -16.05 7.05
CA ASN A 44 -8.48 -17.17 7.37
C ASN A 44 -7.47 -17.54 6.27
N ILE A 45 -7.19 -16.60 5.35
CA ILE A 45 -6.22 -16.80 4.28
C ILE A 45 -4.81 -16.63 4.88
N LYS A 46 -4.08 -17.74 5.00
CA LYS A 46 -2.69 -17.76 5.48
C LYS A 46 -1.66 -17.38 4.40
N LYS A 47 -2.09 -17.32 3.13
CA LYS A 47 -1.21 -16.98 2.00
C LYS A 47 -0.90 -15.50 1.98
N THR A 48 0.33 -15.16 1.59
CA THR A 48 0.73 -13.75 1.43
C THR A 48 0.18 -13.17 0.14
N GLN A 49 0.00 -11.85 0.08
CA GLN A 49 -0.42 -11.13 -1.12
C GLN A 49 0.44 -11.48 -2.34
N PHE A 50 1.75 -11.60 -2.14
CA PHE A 50 2.71 -12.03 -3.15
C PHE A 50 2.45 -13.45 -3.66
N GLN A 51 2.18 -14.39 -2.76
CA GLN A 51 1.86 -15.78 -3.12
C GLN A 51 0.55 -15.88 -3.90
N ILE A 52 -0.49 -15.13 -3.49
CA ILE A 52 -1.78 -15.11 -4.18
C ILE A 52 -1.60 -14.65 -5.63
N ILE A 53 -0.88 -13.54 -5.86
CA ILE A 53 -0.62 -13.03 -7.21
C ILE A 53 0.21 -14.06 -8.02
N LYS A 54 1.25 -14.62 -7.41
CA LYS A 54 2.12 -15.60 -8.08
C LYS A 54 1.33 -16.82 -8.55
N GLU A 55 0.58 -17.45 -7.66
CA GLU A 55 -0.21 -18.66 -7.96
C GLU A 55 -1.30 -18.37 -9.01
N TYR A 56 -2.02 -17.26 -8.88
CA TYR A 56 -3.05 -16.87 -9.85
C TYR A 56 -2.49 -16.75 -11.27
N HIS A 57 -1.31 -16.14 -11.42
CA HIS A 57 -0.67 -15.98 -12.72
C HIS A 57 -0.02 -17.28 -13.23
N GLU A 58 0.52 -18.12 -12.34
CA GLU A 58 1.01 -19.47 -12.69
C GLU A 58 -0.12 -20.36 -13.23
N ILE A 59 -1.29 -20.37 -12.60
CA ILE A 59 -2.48 -21.12 -13.08
C ILE A 59 -2.95 -20.62 -14.44
N LYS A 60 -2.84 -19.31 -14.69
CA LYS A 60 -3.14 -18.70 -15.99
C LYS A 60 -2.04 -18.88 -17.05
N GLY A 61 -0.98 -19.64 -16.75
CA GLY A 61 0.12 -19.89 -17.68
C GLY A 61 1.01 -18.66 -17.96
N LYS A 62 0.90 -17.59 -17.15
CA LYS A 62 1.72 -16.38 -17.27
C LYS A 62 2.82 -16.39 -16.22
N ARG A 63 4.06 -16.63 -16.63
CA ARG A 63 5.22 -16.45 -15.74
C ARG A 63 5.56 -14.96 -15.64
N ILE A 64 5.19 -14.35 -14.53
CA ILE A 64 5.54 -12.97 -14.18
C ILE A 64 6.81 -12.96 -13.31
N SER A 65 7.65 -11.93 -13.49
CA SER A 65 8.85 -11.75 -12.69
C SER A 65 8.51 -11.30 -11.26
N GLU A 66 9.36 -11.60 -10.28
CA GLU A 66 9.19 -11.15 -8.89
C GLU A 66 9.06 -9.63 -8.75
N LYS A 67 9.75 -8.88 -9.62
CA LYS A 67 9.64 -7.41 -9.68
C LYS A 67 8.24 -6.96 -10.11
N GLU A 68 7.66 -7.64 -11.10
CA GLU A 68 6.32 -7.35 -11.58
C GLU A 68 5.28 -7.72 -10.53
N ILE A 69 5.44 -8.86 -9.84
CA ILE A 69 4.57 -9.24 -8.72
C ILE A 69 4.60 -8.15 -7.64
N SER A 70 5.78 -7.66 -7.26
CA SER A 70 5.91 -6.61 -6.24
C SER A 70 5.24 -5.29 -6.66
N GLN A 71 5.36 -4.91 -7.94
CA GLN A 71 4.69 -3.72 -8.49
C GLN A 71 3.17 -3.89 -8.52
N LEU A 72 2.67 -5.04 -8.96
CA LEU A 72 1.25 -5.38 -8.97
C LEU A 72 0.68 -5.40 -7.55
N GLU A 73 1.39 -6.01 -6.60
CA GLU A 73 1.03 -6.03 -5.18
C GLU A 73 0.87 -4.61 -4.63
N LYS A 74 1.80 -3.70 -4.94
CA LYS A 74 1.69 -2.29 -4.54
C LYS A 74 0.48 -1.61 -5.17
N ARG A 75 0.27 -1.81 -6.48
CA ARG A 75 -0.85 -1.21 -7.21
C ARG A 75 -2.20 -1.67 -6.68
N TYR A 76 -2.39 -2.98 -6.52
CA TYR A 76 -3.64 -3.57 -6.02
C TYR A 76 -3.92 -3.15 -4.58
N ARG A 77 -2.91 -3.08 -3.70
CA ARG A 77 -3.10 -2.56 -2.34
C ARG A 77 -3.63 -1.12 -2.30
N GLN A 78 -3.20 -0.28 -3.22
CA GLN A 78 -3.51 1.15 -3.22
C GLN A 78 -4.82 1.50 -3.93
N HIS A 79 -5.20 0.72 -4.96
CA HIS A 79 -6.33 1.06 -5.84
C HIS A 79 -7.45 0.03 -5.80
N GLU A 80 -7.13 -1.26 -5.69
CA GLU A 80 -8.09 -2.36 -5.88
C GLU A 80 -7.83 -3.51 -4.89
N PRO A 81 -7.96 -3.29 -3.57
CA PRO A 81 -7.61 -4.29 -2.56
C PRO A 81 -8.51 -5.55 -2.62
N GLU A 82 -9.69 -5.44 -3.21
CA GLU A 82 -10.63 -6.56 -3.36
C GLU A 82 -10.14 -7.61 -4.36
N GLN A 83 -9.28 -7.22 -5.31
CA GLN A 83 -8.72 -8.17 -6.28
C GLN A 83 -7.93 -9.29 -5.63
N PHE A 84 -7.34 -9.09 -4.45
CA PHE A 84 -6.67 -10.17 -3.71
C PHE A 84 -7.64 -11.29 -3.32
N LEU A 85 -8.88 -10.97 -2.98
CA LEU A 85 -9.90 -11.96 -2.63
C LEU A 85 -10.42 -12.66 -3.89
N ILE A 86 -10.67 -11.91 -4.96
CA ILE A 86 -11.12 -12.47 -6.25
C ILE A 86 -10.06 -13.41 -6.84
N MET A 87 -8.78 -13.02 -6.77
CA MET A 87 -7.68 -13.88 -7.22
C MET A 87 -7.58 -15.15 -6.38
N TYR A 88 -7.76 -15.03 -5.06
CA TYR A 88 -7.73 -16.18 -4.16
C TYR A 88 -8.88 -17.17 -4.41
N ASP A 89 -10.08 -16.66 -4.69
CA ASP A 89 -11.26 -17.48 -5.00
C ASP A 89 -11.14 -18.20 -6.36
N ALA A 90 -10.33 -17.66 -7.27
CA ALA A 90 -10.09 -18.22 -8.60
C ALA A 90 -8.90 -19.20 -8.67
N ILE A 91 -8.20 -19.44 -7.55
CA ILE A 91 -7.10 -20.40 -7.41
C ILE A 91 -7.66 -21.73 -6.89
#